data_AF-A0A7C8YDU3-F1
#
_entry.id   AF-A0A7C8YDU3-F1
#
_cell.length_a   1.000
_cell.length_b   1.000
_cell.length_c   1.000
_cell.angle_alpha   90.00
_cell.angle_beta   90.00
_cell.angle_gamma   90.00
#
_symmetry.space_group_name_H-M   'P 1'
#
loop_
_entity.id
_entity.type
_entity.pdbx_description
1 polymer ?
#
loop_
_entity_poly.entity_id
_entity_poly.type
_entity_poly.pdbx_seq_one_letter_code
_entity_poly.pdbx_strand_id
1 'polypeptide(L)'
;EFTISIDSGDDVVGYVNGLLWLHNFNYSIKYMVLCNPSIRKCLLIPPSPASHLGRTDVGFGYDLLSHDYKAVVIVHIGSDEYNFQFLSRTLVEVYSLKMGSWSSIGTDLVSGEWYLGKSVYANEAVHWMAV
;
A
#
# COMPACT_ATOMS: atom_id res chain seq x y z
N GLU A 1 6.05 22.08 -18.17
CA GLU A 1 6.31 21.34 -16.91
C GLU A 1 5.24 20.26 -16.75
N PHE A 2 5.55 19.08 -16.21
CA PHE A 2 4.52 18.08 -15.85
C PHE A 2 4.38 18.13 -14.34
N THR A 3 3.18 18.48 -13.88
CA THR A 3 2.88 18.65 -12.46
C THR A 3 1.86 17.60 -12.07
N ILE A 4 2.19 16.81 -11.05
CA ILE A 4 1.22 15.95 -10.39
C ILE A 4 0.54 16.81 -9.32
N SER A 5 -0.76 17.06 -9.45
CA SER A 5 -1.54 17.70 -8.40
C SER A 5 -1.73 16.68 -7.27
N ILE A 6 -1.37 17.05 -6.06
CA ILE A 6 -1.55 16.26 -4.85
C ILE A 6 -2.65 16.97 -4.06
N ASP A 7 -3.80 16.31 -3.91
CA ASP A 7 -4.93 16.86 -3.17
C ASP A 7 -4.78 16.60 -1.66
N SER A 8 -5.60 17.28 -0.85
CA SER A 8 -5.65 17.03 0.59
C SER A 8 -6.14 15.60 0.86
N GLY A 9 -5.20 14.69 1.12
CA GLY A 9 -5.47 13.27 1.34
C GLY A 9 -4.52 12.34 0.57
N ASP A 10 -3.83 12.84 -0.45
CA ASP A 10 -2.79 12.10 -1.16
C ASP A 10 -1.48 12.09 -0.36
N ASP A 11 -0.90 10.91 -0.17
CA ASP A 11 0.45 10.76 0.37
C ASP A 11 1.34 9.97 -0.62
N VAL A 12 2.64 10.29 -0.56
CA VAL A 12 3.66 9.49 -1.25
C VAL A 12 3.97 8.29 -0.37
N VAL A 13 3.60 7.10 -0.83
CA VAL A 13 3.90 5.84 -0.14
C VAL A 13 5.36 5.46 -0.33
N GLY A 14 5.89 5.68 -1.52
CA GLY A 14 7.26 5.33 -1.84
C GLY A 14 7.69 5.76 -3.23
N TYR A 15 9.00 5.74 -3.42
CA TYR A 15 9.66 6.03 -4.69
C TYR A 15 10.76 5.01 -4.93
N VAL A 16 10.71 4.32 -6.07
CA VAL A 16 11.70 3.30 -6.45
C VAL A 16 11.95 3.37 -7.95
N ASN A 17 13.22 3.46 -8.36
CA ASN A 17 13.64 3.41 -9.76
C ASN A 17 12.91 4.40 -10.70
N GLY A 18 12.61 5.61 -10.23
CA GLY A 18 11.89 6.60 -11.04
C GLY A 18 10.36 6.49 -10.98
N LEU A 19 9.82 5.45 -10.34
CA LEU A 19 8.39 5.26 -10.13
C LEU A 19 7.96 5.80 -8.76
N LEU A 20 6.89 6.56 -8.76
CA LEU A 20 6.23 7.12 -7.59
C LEU A 20 4.93 6.36 -7.33
N TRP A 21 4.75 5.90 -6.09
CA TRP A 21 3.48 5.36 -5.64
C TRP A 21 2.74 6.37 -4.78
N LEU A 22 1.55 6.74 -5.23
CA LEU A 22 0.64 7.66 -4.56
C LEU A 22 -0.56 6.90 -4.04
N HIS A 23 -1.01 7.26 -2.84
CA HIS A 23 -2.20 6.70 -2.22
C HIS A 23 -3.03 7.80 -1.59
N ASN A 24 -4.34 7.77 -1.85
CA ASN A 24 -5.28 8.67 -1.19
C ASN A 24 -5.90 8.00 0.04
N PHE A 25 -5.70 8.61 1.21
CA PHE A 25 -6.24 8.14 2.49
C PHE A 25 -7.60 8.74 2.86
N ASN A 26 -8.24 9.51 1.97
CA ASN A 26 -9.53 10.10 2.25
C ASN A 26 -10.61 9.00 2.38
N TYR A 27 -11.36 9.05 3.49
CA TYR A 27 -12.43 8.11 3.80
C TYR A 27 -13.45 7.95 2.66
N SER A 28 -13.65 8.98 1.85
CA SER A 28 -14.63 8.97 0.76
C SER A 28 -14.10 8.39 -0.55
N ILE A 29 -12.77 8.39 -0.77
CA ILE A 29 -12.17 7.93 -2.04
C ILE A 29 -10.79 7.30 -1.76
N LYS A 30 -10.70 5.97 -1.86
CA LYS A 30 -9.42 5.26 -1.82
C LYS A 30 -8.98 4.93 -3.24
N TYR A 31 -7.87 5.51 -3.67
CA TYR A 31 -7.25 5.18 -4.94
C TYR A 31 -5.73 5.09 -4.81
N MET A 32 -5.14 4.30 -5.71
CA MET A 32 -3.70 4.08 -5.80
C MET A 32 -3.24 4.45 -7.20
N VAL A 33 -2.18 5.25 -7.31
CA VAL A 33 -1.63 5.66 -8.60
C VAL A 33 -0.13 5.38 -8.62
N LEU A 34 0.30 4.71 -9.70
CA LEU A 34 1.70 4.56 -10.03
C LEU A 34 2.05 5.57 -11.11
N CYS A 35 2.98 6.48 -10.85
CA CYS A 35 3.43 7.47 -11.81
C CYS A 35 4.91 7.30 -12.15
N ASN A 36 5.26 7.50 -13.42
CA ASN A 36 6.60 7.81 -13.87
C ASN A 36 6.62 9.27 -14.33
N PRO A 37 7.06 10.22 -13.48
CA PRO A 37 7.07 11.64 -13.82
C PRO A 37 7.98 11.96 -15.01
N SER A 38 9.09 11.21 -15.19
CA SER A 38 10.07 11.44 -16.26
C SER A 38 9.48 11.21 -17.65
N ILE A 39 8.54 10.26 -17.79
CA ILE A 39 7.83 10.00 -19.05
C ILE A 39 6.39 10.50 -19.05
N ARG A 40 5.96 11.18 -17.96
CA ARG A 40 4.63 11.78 -17.82
C ARG A 40 3.49 10.76 -17.97
N LYS A 41 3.69 9.55 -17.45
CA LYS A 41 2.67 8.48 -17.47
C LYS A 41 2.28 8.13 -16.05
N CYS A 42 0.99 8.00 -15.84
CA CYS A 42 0.42 7.49 -14.60
C CYS A 42 -0.55 6.35 -14.92
N LEU A 43 -0.60 5.39 -14.01
CA LEU A 43 -1.47 4.22 -14.07
C LEU A 43 -2.30 4.20 -12.79
N LEU A 44 -3.62 4.18 -12.95
CA LEU A 44 -4.53 3.91 -11.85
C LEU A 44 -4.48 2.42 -11.51
N ILE A 45 -4.22 2.12 -10.25
CA ILE A 45 -4.18 0.76 -9.73
C ILE A 45 -5.55 0.44 -9.13
N PRO A 46 -6.13 -0.74 -9.42
CA PRO A 46 -7.38 -1.13 -8.81
C PRO A 46 -7.24 -1.17 -7.27
N PRO A 47 -8.28 -0.81 -6.51
CA PRO A 47 -8.24 -0.91 -5.06
C PRO A 47 -7.99 -2.36 -4.63
N SER A 48 -7.32 -2.54 -3.50
CA SER A 48 -7.13 -3.87 -2.92
C SER A 48 -8.51 -4.45 -2.55
N PRO A 49 -8.81 -5.72 -2.89
CA PRO A 49 -10.08 -6.36 -2.56
C PRO A 49 -10.44 -6.29 -1.07
N ALA A 50 -9.45 -6.39 -0.17
CA ALA A 50 -9.65 -6.37 1.27
C ALA A 50 -9.65 -4.95 1.90
N SER A 51 -9.29 -3.90 1.14
CA SER A 51 -9.06 -2.54 1.68
C SER A 51 -10.26 -1.88 2.38
N HIS A 52 -11.47 -2.41 2.20
CA HIS A 52 -12.71 -1.95 2.82
C HIS A 52 -13.00 -2.62 4.17
N LEU A 53 -12.30 -3.70 4.52
CA LEU A 53 -12.56 -4.49 5.72
C LEU A 53 -11.96 -3.89 6.99
N GLY A 54 -11.11 -2.87 6.88
CA GLY A 54 -10.47 -2.27 8.04
C GLY A 54 -9.50 -1.15 7.69
N ARG A 55 -8.64 -0.83 8.66
CA ARG A 55 -7.56 0.15 8.48
C ARG A 55 -6.49 -0.45 7.58
N THR A 56 -5.93 0.36 6.68
CA THR A 56 -4.94 -0.08 5.70
C THR A 56 -3.61 0.64 5.87
N ASP A 57 -2.53 -0.13 5.93
CA ASP A 57 -1.18 0.37 5.78
C ASP A 57 -0.62 -0.10 4.43
N VAL A 58 0.24 0.71 3.82
CA VAL A 58 0.67 0.51 2.43
C VAL A 58 2.18 0.56 2.29
N GLY A 59 2.70 -0.16 1.31
CA GLY A 59 4.12 -0.19 0.97
C GLY A 59 4.33 -0.41 -0.52
N PHE A 60 5.45 0.07 -1.04
CA PHE A 60 5.82 -0.07 -2.45
C PHE A 60 7.30 -0.37 -2.60
N GLY A 61 7.64 -1.31 -3.47
CA GLY A 61 9.01 -1.76 -3.68
C GLY A 61 9.23 -2.47 -5.01
N TYR A 62 10.50 -2.78 -5.30
CA TYR A 62 10.90 -3.62 -6.42
C TYR A 62 11.37 -4.97 -5.90
N ASP A 63 10.73 -6.05 -6.34
CA ASP A 63 11.13 -7.42 -6.03
C ASP A 63 12.14 -7.90 -7.07
N LEU A 64 13.39 -8.04 -6.66
CA LEU A 64 14.49 -8.46 -7.52
C LEU A 64 14.35 -9.91 -8.01
N LEU A 65 13.71 -10.79 -7.24
CA LEU A 65 13.60 -12.21 -7.63
C LEU A 65 12.62 -12.39 -8.78
N SER A 66 11.47 -11.70 -8.72
CA SER A 66 10.45 -11.76 -9.78
C SER A 66 10.63 -10.70 -10.86
N HIS A 67 11.60 -9.78 -10.66
CA HIS A 67 11.83 -8.58 -11.49
C HIS A 67 10.55 -7.76 -11.68
N ASP A 68 9.86 -7.48 -10.58
CA ASP A 68 8.53 -6.88 -10.60
C ASP A 68 8.39 -5.76 -9.58
N TYR A 69 7.63 -4.73 -9.95
CA TYR A 69 7.21 -3.71 -8.99
C TYR A 69 5.99 -4.23 -8.25
N LYS A 70 6.04 -4.16 -6.93
CA LYS A 70 4.98 -4.66 -6.07
C LYS A 70 4.53 -3.60 -5.09
N ALA A 71 3.22 -3.56 -4.88
CA ALA A 71 2.64 -2.82 -3.79
C ALA A 71 2.02 -3.78 -2.79
N VAL A 72 2.16 -3.48 -1.51
CA VAL A 72 1.64 -4.26 -0.41
C VAL A 72 0.59 -3.42 0.29
N VAL A 73 -0.57 -4.02 0.53
CA VAL A 73 -1.62 -3.48 1.39
C VAL A 73 -1.80 -4.44 2.55
N ILE A 74 -1.62 -3.92 3.76
CA ILE A 74 -1.85 -4.62 5.02
C ILE A 74 -3.17 -4.10 5.58
N VAL A 75 -4.14 -4.97 5.77
CA VAL A 75 -5.47 -4.64 6.28
C VAL A 75 -5.62 -5.17 7.69
N HIS A 76 -5.82 -4.26 8.64
CA HIS A 76 -6.04 -4.55 10.05
C HIS A 76 -7.53 -4.54 10.36
N ILE A 77 -8.05 -5.69 10.78
CA ILE A 77 -9.48 -5.90 11.05
C ILE A 77 -9.68 -5.98 12.57
N GLY A 78 -10.39 -4.99 13.12
CA GLY A 78 -10.76 -4.95 14.54
C GLY A 78 -11.87 -5.94 14.87
N SER A 79 -11.96 -6.36 16.14
CA SER A 79 -13.09 -7.17 16.63
C SER A 79 -14.39 -6.37 16.79
N ASP A 80 -14.29 -5.05 16.86
CA ASP A 80 -15.40 -4.11 16.96
C ASP A 80 -15.22 -3.05 15.88
N GLU A 81 -16.28 -2.76 15.12
CA GLU A 81 -16.28 -1.91 13.92
C GLU A 81 -15.82 -0.47 14.21
N TYR A 82 -15.86 -0.08 15.49
CA TYR A 82 -15.51 1.25 15.99
C TYR A 82 -14.22 1.29 16.83
N ASN A 83 -13.66 0.14 17.23
CA ASN A 83 -12.48 0.07 18.09
C ASN A 83 -11.43 -0.90 17.55
N PHE A 84 -10.56 -0.39 16.67
CA PHE A 84 -9.36 -1.07 16.19
C PHE A 84 -8.27 -1.26 17.27
N GLN A 85 -8.58 -1.05 18.55
CA GLN A 85 -7.67 -1.32 19.67
C GLN A 85 -7.44 -2.82 19.84
N PHE A 86 -8.46 -3.65 19.56
CA PHE A 86 -8.36 -5.10 19.58
C PHE A 86 -8.35 -5.62 18.15
N LEU A 87 -7.15 -5.64 17.56
CA LEU A 87 -6.93 -6.26 16.26
C LEU A 87 -7.21 -7.77 16.38
N SER A 88 -8.03 -8.28 15.47
CA SER A 88 -8.42 -9.70 15.45
C SER A 88 -7.68 -10.48 14.37
N ARG A 89 -7.46 -9.84 13.21
CA ARG A 89 -6.87 -10.44 12.01
C ARG A 89 -6.16 -9.38 11.18
N THR A 90 -5.09 -9.80 10.53
CA THR A 90 -4.39 -9.02 9.52
C THR A 90 -4.43 -9.77 8.18
N LEU A 91 -4.87 -9.08 7.14
CA LEU A 91 -4.80 -9.57 5.76
C LEU A 91 -3.68 -8.85 5.03
N VAL A 92 -2.91 -9.59 4.23
CA VAL A 92 -1.87 -9.00 3.39
C VAL A 92 -2.17 -9.31 1.93
N GLU A 93 -2.35 -8.24 1.14
CA GLU A 93 -2.53 -8.32 -0.30
C GLU A 93 -1.36 -7.65 -1.02
N VAL A 94 -0.91 -8.29 -2.08
CA VAL A 94 0.20 -7.82 -2.91
C VAL A 94 -0.28 -7.63 -4.34
N TYR A 95 -0.14 -6.41 -4.85
CA TYR A 95 -0.32 -6.10 -6.25
C TYR A 95 0.98 -6.35 -7.00
N SER A 96 0.90 -7.13 -8.07
CA SER A 96 2.01 -7.31 -9.03
C SER A 96 1.75 -6.42 -10.24
N LEU A 97 2.68 -5.53 -10.55
CA LEU A 97 2.56 -4.69 -11.75
C LEU A 97 2.64 -5.54 -13.02
N LYS A 98 3.50 -6.56 -13.02
CA LYS A 98 3.65 -7.50 -14.14
C LYS A 98 2.40 -8.33 -14.40
N MET A 99 1.70 -8.78 -13.37
CA MET A 99 0.45 -9.54 -13.51
C MET A 99 -0.78 -8.63 -13.67
N GLY A 100 -0.69 -7.38 -13.23
CA GLY A 100 -1.80 -6.44 -13.25
C GLY A 100 -2.90 -6.77 -12.23
N SER A 101 -2.61 -7.59 -11.22
CA SER A 101 -3.61 -8.13 -10.30
C SER A 101 -3.12 -8.20 -8.85
N TRP A 102 -4.09 -8.25 -7.94
CA TRP A 102 -3.88 -8.51 -6.52
C TRP A 102 -3.81 -10.00 -6.24
N SER A 103 -2.98 -10.37 -5.27
CA SER A 103 -2.91 -11.71 -4.69
C SER A 103 -2.83 -11.62 -3.17
N SER A 104 -3.50 -12.53 -2.47
CA SER A 104 -3.39 -12.65 -1.01
C SER A 104 -2.25 -13.59 -0.67
N ILE A 105 -1.41 -13.22 0.30
CA ILE A 105 -0.26 -14.03 0.74
C ILE A 105 -0.43 -14.67 2.13
N GLY A 106 -1.61 -14.55 2.75
CA GLY A 106 -1.98 -15.25 3.98
C GLY A 106 -2.81 -14.41 4.97
N THR A 107 -3.55 -15.08 5.87
CA THR A 107 -4.57 -14.47 6.76
C THR A 107 -4.29 -14.58 8.26
N ASP A 108 -3.16 -15.17 8.66
CA ASP A 108 -2.99 -15.69 10.03
C ASP A 108 -1.79 -15.07 10.76
N LEU A 109 -1.47 -13.80 10.49
CA LEU A 109 -0.63 -13.05 11.40
C LEU A 109 -1.51 -12.64 12.59
N VAL A 110 -1.33 -13.31 13.74
CA VAL A 110 -1.93 -12.91 15.01
C VAL A 110 -1.44 -11.50 15.31
N SER A 111 -2.35 -10.55 15.27
CA SER A 111 -2.07 -9.14 15.49
C SER A 111 -1.62 -8.90 16.92
N GLY A 112 -0.42 -8.34 17.08
CA GLY A 112 -0.15 -7.45 18.22
C GLY A 112 -0.72 -6.06 17.93
N GLU A 113 -0.72 -5.17 18.93
CA GLU A 113 -1.16 -3.77 18.83
C GLU A 113 -0.18 -2.90 18.01
N TRP A 114 0.27 -3.38 16.86
CA TRP A 114 1.28 -2.67 16.07
C TRP A 114 0.61 -1.63 15.19
N TYR A 115 0.88 -0.36 15.45
CA TYR A 115 0.60 0.70 14.48
C TYR A 115 1.77 0.74 13.50
N LEU A 116 1.53 0.33 12.26
CA LEU A 116 2.54 0.51 11.22
C LEU A 116 2.53 1.99 10.78
N GLY A 117 3.68 2.64 10.90
CA GLY A 117 3.93 3.98 10.41
C GLY A 117 4.21 3.97 8.90
N LYS A 118 4.82 5.06 8.42
CA LYS A 118 5.25 5.16 7.01
C LYS A 118 6.18 4.00 6.65
N SER A 119 6.02 3.51 5.44
CA SER A 119 6.93 2.51 4.87
C SER A 119 8.11 3.16 4.15
N VAL A 120 9.20 2.41 4.03
CA VAL A 120 10.38 2.78 3.25
C VAL A 120 10.91 1.57 2.50
N TYR A 121 11.28 1.77 1.24
CA TYR A 121 12.01 0.76 0.47
C TYR A 121 13.51 0.94 0.71
N ALA A 122 14.15 -0.05 1.32
CA ALA A 122 15.58 -0.04 1.62
C ALA A 122 16.12 -1.47 1.61
N ASN A 123 17.35 -1.65 1.11
CA ASN A 123 18.01 -2.96 1.01
C ASN A 123 17.10 -4.02 0.38
N GLU A 124 16.48 -3.67 -0.76
CA GLU A 124 15.70 -4.61 -1.56
C GLU A 124 14.42 -5.14 -0.87
N ALA A 125 14.00 -4.48 0.21
CA ALA A 125 12.80 -4.82 0.97
C ALA A 125 12.02 -3.56 1.35
N VAL A 126 10.72 -3.74 1.58
CA VAL A 126 9.87 -2.71 2.19
C VAL A 126 9.85 -2.92 3.69
N HIS A 127 10.16 -1.86 4.43
CA HIS A 127 10.15 -1.83 5.88
C HIS A 127 9.05 -0.88 6.35
N TRP A 128 8.39 -1.23 7.44
CA TRP A 128 7.44 -0.37 8.13
C TRP A 128 8.00 -0.02 9.51
N MET A 129 7.83 1.23 9.94
CA MET A 129 8.07 1.57 11.33
C MET A 129 7.00 0.93 12.19
N ALA A 130 7.39 0.08 13.14
CA ALA A 130 6.49 -0.39 14.19
C ALA A 130 6.52 0.62 15.35
N VAL A 131 5.35 1.08 15.79
CA VAL A 131 5.17 1.99 16.92
C VAL A 131 4.25 1.36 17.95
#